data_AF-A0A432TI97-F1
#
_entry.id   AF-A0A432TI97-F1
#
_cell.length_a   1.000
_cell.length_b   1.000
_cell.length_c   1.000
_cell.angle_alpha   90.00
_cell.angle_beta   90.00
_cell.angle_gamma   90.00
#
_symmetry.space_group_name_H-M   'P 1'
#
loop_
_entity.id
_entity.type
_entity.pdbx_description
1 polymer ?
#
loop_
_entity_poly.entity_id
_entity_poly.type
_entity_poly.pdbx_seq_one_letter_code
_entity_poly.pdbx_strand_id
1 'polypeptide(L)'
;PLTNPAKAPHQIMGVYNKNLVEPIANVLKSLGSKHVMVVHSKDGLDEISIADDTYVAELKDGAVTTYTINPAEFGLPLGDLNDIKADDADSSLVLIQQALDGKDGAAKNIIALNSGAAIYVSGMAKSLQAGINTALEILNGGSAHQKLDDFVRESTGC
;
A
#
# COMPACT_ATOMS: atom_id res chain seq x y z
N PRO A 1 15.04 0.59 3.58
CA PRO A 1 14.18 0.44 2.39
C PRO A 1 14.92 0.29 1.05
N LEU A 2 16.03 1.01 0.81
CA LEU A 2 16.70 1.07 -0.49
C LEU A 2 17.52 -0.18 -0.89
N THR A 3 17.76 -1.10 0.05
CA THR A 3 18.65 -2.25 -0.10
C THR A 3 17.86 -3.55 -0.25
N ASN A 4 17.01 -3.65 -1.28
CA ASN A 4 16.24 -4.86 -1.52
C ASN A 4 17.14 -5.99 -2.07
N PRO A 5 17.39 -7.08 -1.31
CA PRO A 5 18.29 -8.15 -1.74
C PRO A 5 17.75 -8.97 -2.92
N ALA A 6 16.42 -8.99 -3.12
CA ALA A 6 15.78 -9.63 -4.26
C ALA A 6 15.82 -8.77 -5.54
N LYS A 7 16.32 -7.52 -5.45
CA LYS A 7 16.44 -6.57 -6.56
C LYS A 7 15.11 -6.30 -7.28
N ALA A 8 14.02 -6.15 -6.52
CA ALA A 8 12.71 -5.86 -7.10
C ALA A 8 12.78 -4.55 -7.90
N PRO A 9 12.38 -4.55 -9.19
CA PRO A 9 12.43 -3.35 -10.03
C PRO A 9 11.28 -2.39 -9.73
N HIS A 10 10.25 -2.84 -9.00
CA HIS A 10 9.05 -2.10 -8.67
C HIS A 10 8.83 -2.07 -7.16
N GLN A 11 8.39 -0.93 -6.61
CA GLN A 11 8.12 -0.82 -5.18
C GLN A 11 7.18 0.34 -4.84
N ILE A 12 6.39 0.16 -3.78
CA ILE A 12 5.85 1.28 -3.00
C ILE A 12 6.75 1.47 -1.79
N MET A 13 7.06 2.72 -1.43
CA MET A 13 7.95 3.04 -0.32
C MET A 13 7.43 4.20 0.52
N GLY A 14 7.15 3.91 1.78
CA GLY A 14 6.92 4.89 2.82
C GLY A 14 8.15 5.70 3.18
N VAL A 15 7.96 7.00 3.44
CA VAL A 15 8.96 7.84 4.11
C VAL A 15 8.32 8.61 5.27
N TYR A 16 9.08 8.78 6.35
CA TYR A 16 8.60 9.43 7.57
C TYR A 16 8.43 10.96 7.45
N ASN A 17 8.91 11.57 6.36
CA ASN A 17 8.86 13.02 6.18
C ASN A 17 8.56 13.37 4.73
N LYS A 18 7.59 14.27 4.52
CA LYS A 18 7.21 14.81 3.20
C LYS A 18 8.41 15.24 2.34
N ASN A 19 9.42 15.87 2.93
CA ASN A 19 10.59 16.37 2.20
C ASN A 19 11.47 15.26 1.61
N LEU A 20 11.26 14.00 2.02
CA LEU A 20 11.99 12.85 1.48
C LEU A 20 11.29 12.22 0.27
N VAL A 21 10.02 12.55 0.01
CA VAL A 21 9.20 11.87 -1.01
C VAL A 21 9.87 11.92 -2.39
N GLU A 22 10.16 13.12 -2.90
CA GLU A 22 10.80 13.29 -4.21
C GLU A 22 12.29 12.90 -4.24
N PRO A 23 13.13 13.28 -3.24
CA PRO A 23 14.53 12.85 -3.23
C PRO A 23 14.71 11.33 -3.28
N ILE A 24 13.89 10.58 -2.54
CA ILE A 24 13.97 9.12 -2.51
C ILE A 24 13.55 8.50 -3.85
N ALA A 25 12.54 9.05 -4.53
CA ALA A 25 12.17 8.59 -5.87
C ALA A 25 13.33 8.76 -6.87
N ASN A 26 14.06 9.88 -6.79
CA ASN A 26 15.26 10.12 -7.60
C ASN A 26 16.42 9.18 -7.25
N VAL A 27 16.65 8.89 -5.97
CA VAL A 27 17.64 7.88 -5.56
C VAL A 27 17.30 6.51 -6.15
N LEU A 28 16.03 6.09 -6.08
CA LEU A 28 15.57 4.81 -6.61
C LEU A 28 15.70 4.74 -8.13
N LYS A 29 15.45 5.85 -8.84
CA LYS A 29 15.77 5.99 -10.26
C LYS A 29 17.26 5.75 -10.54
N SER A 30 18.15 6.40 -9.79
CA SER A 30 19.60 6.21 -9.93
C SER A 30 20.07 4.79 -9.63
N LEU A 31 19.38 4.08 -8.73
CA LEU A 31 19.64 2.68 -8.39
C LEU A 31 19.03 1.68 -9.39
N GLY A 32 18.30 2.17 -10.41
CA GLY A 32 17.77 1.35 -11.51
C GLY A 32 16.37 0.80 -11.30
N SER A 33 15.58 1.35 -10.37
CA SER A 33 14.15 1.04 -10.27
C SER A 33 13.40 1.49 -11.53
N LYS A 34 12.30 0.80 -11.86
CA LYS A 34 11.50 1.03 -13.07
C LYS A 34 10.20 1.78 -12.81
N HIS A 35 9.44 1.33 -11.81
CA HIS A 35 8.16 1.92 -11.42
C HIS A 35 8.07 1.96 -9.90
N VAL A 36 8.02 3.16 -9.32
CA VAL A 36 8.03 3.36 -7.88
C VAL A 36 6.98 4.38 -7.48
N MET A 37 6.32 4.17 -6.35
CA MET A 37 5.61 5.23 -5.63
C MET A 37 6.28 5.44 -4.27
N VAL A 38 6.81 6.64 -4.04
CA VAL A 38 7.26 7.06 -2.71
C VAL A 38 6.16 7.88 -2.08
N VAL A 39 5.76 7.55 -0.85
CA VAL A 39 4.57 8.11 -0.22
C VAL A 39 4.85 8.63 1.19
N HIS A 40 4.13 9.69 1.55
CA HIS A 40 4.02 10.21 2.92
C HIS A 40 2.66 10.85 3.09
N SER A 41 1.89 10.44 4.09
CA SER A 41 0.58 11.02 4.34
C SER A 41 0.66 12.30 5.17
N LYS A 42 -0.34 13.17 5.01
CA LYS A 42 -0.41 14.47 5.68
C LYS A 42 -0.66 14.35 7.19
N ASP A 43 -1.30 13.27 7.61
CA ASP A 43 -1.46 12.84 9.01
C ASP A 43 -0.21 12.11 9.57
N GLY A 44 0.87 11.98 8.78
CA GLY A 44 2.21 11.64 9.27
C GLY A 44 2.61 10.17 9.13
N LEU A 45 1.85 9.36 8.39
CA LEU A 45 2.16 7.96 8.12
C LEU A 45 3.18 7.83 6.99
N ASP A 46 3.95 6.75 7.04
CA ASP A 46 4.83 6.30 5.97
C ASP A 46 4.11 5.32 5.02
N GLU A 47 2.84 5.60 4.72
CA GLU A 47 2.01 4.82 3.80
C GLU A 47 0.92 5.72 3.19
N ILE A 48 0.06 5.17 2.33
CA ILE A 48 -1.14 5.87 1.87
C ILE A 48 -2.17 5.84 3.00
N SER A 49 -2.57 7.01 3.48
CA SER A 49 -3.56 7.13 4.56
C SER A 49 -4.99 6.89 4.05
N ILE A 50 -5.84 6.37 4.93
CA ILE A 50 -7.30 6.32 4.74
C ILE A 50 -8.02 7.56 5.28
N ALA A 51 -7.32 8.40 6.06
CA ALA A 51 -7.92 9.50 6.82
C ALA A 51 -7.56 10.91 6.29
N ASP A 52 -6.47 11.06 5.52
CA ASP A 52 -6.04 12.35 4.97
C ASP A 52 -5.33 12.18 3.61
N ASP A 53 -4.96 13.30 3.01
CA ASP A 53 -4.19 13.36 1.76
C ASP A 53 -2.85 12.64 1.89
N THR A 54 -2.40 12.04 0.79
CA THR A 54 -1.07 11.44 0.67
C THR A 54 -0.26 12.12 -0.43
N TYR A 55 0.94 12.55 -0.08
CA TYR A 55 1.92 13.10 -1.03
C TYR A 55 2.67 11.96 -1.71
N VAL A 56 2.78 12.02 -3.03
CA VAL A 56 3.39 10.98 -3.85
C VAL A 56 4.47 11.56 -4.74
N ALA A 57 5.62 10.88 -4.82
CA ALA A 57 6.54 10.99 -5.94
C ALA A 57 6.56 9.64 -6.66
N GLU A 58 6.15 9.63 -7.92
CA GLU A 58 6.10 8.45 -8.76
C GLU A 58 7.25 8.47 -9.76
N LEU A 59 8.09 7.45 -9.75
CA LEU A 59 8.99 7.15 -10.86
C LEU A 59 8.25 6.24 -11.83
N LYS A 60 8.08 6.65 -13.08
CA LYS A 60 7.51 5.82 -14.14
C LYS A 60 8.07 6.24 -15.50
N ASP A 61 8.38 5.27 -16.35
CA ASP A 61 8.95 5.51 -17.69
C ASP A 61 10.20 6.43 -17.67
N GLY A 62 10.99 6.32 -16.60
CA GLY A 62 12.21 7.11 -16.39
C GLY A 62 11.98 8.55 -15.92
N ALA A 63 10.74 9.01 -15.75
CA ALA A 63 10.40 10.32 -15.23
C ALA A 63 9.91 10.23 -13.78
N VAL A 64 10.27 11.23 -12.96
CA VAL A 64 9.70 11.41 -11.63
C VAL A 64 8.64 12.50 -11.72
N THR A 65 7.42 12.21 -11.27
CA THR A 65 6.34 13.19 -11.14
C THR A 65 5.84 13.22 -9.70
N THR A 66 5.39 14.38 -9.25
CA THR A 66 4.85 14.56 -7.90
C THR A 66 3.38 14.95 -7.96
N TYR A 67 2.57 14.37 -7.10
CA TYR A 67 1.15 14.68 -6.99
C TYR A 67 0.64 14.35 -5.58
N THR A 68 -0.63 14.66 -5.32
CA THR A 68 -1.33 14.33 -4.09
C THR A 68 -2.53 13.47 -4.44
N ILE A 69 -2.81 12.48 -3.60
CA ILE A 69 -4.00 11.63 -3.73
C ILE A 69 -4.82 11.70 -2.45
N ASN A 70 -6.13 11.56 -2.58
CA ASN A 70 -7.06 11.41 -1.46
C ASN A 70 -7.88 10.12 -1.62
N PRO A 71 -8.19 9.37 -0.55
CA PRO A 71 -9.03 8.16 -0.63
C PRO A 71 -10.35 8.36 -1.38
N ALA A 72 -10.98 9.53 -1.24
CA ALA A 72 -12.24 9.86 -1.89
C ALA A 72 -12.15 9.86 -3.42
N GLU A 73 -10.98 10.15 -4.01
CA GLU A 73 -10.76 10.08 -5.45
C GLU A 73 -10.90 8.66 -6.00
N PHE A 74 -10.74 7.65 -5.14
CA PHE A 74 -10.84 6.23 -5.49
C PHE A 74 -12.18 5.60 -5.11
N GLY A 75 -13.15 6.41 -4.66
CA GLY A 75 -14.46 5.94 -4.21
C GLY A 75 -14.45 5.34 -2.81
N LEU A 76 -13.39 5.54 -2.03
CA LEU A 76 -13.31 5.08 -0.64
C LEU A 76 -13.66 6.24 0.31
N PRO A 77 -14.55 6.02 1.31
CA PRO A 77 -14.80 7.04 2.31
C PRO A 77 -13.54 7.27 3.17
N LEU A 78 -13.35 8.51 3.62
CA LEU A 78 -12.34 8.79 4.64
C LEU A 78 -12.67 8.00 5.91
N GLY A 79 -11.66 7.36 6.48
CA GLY A 79 -11.74 6.61 7.74
C GLY A 79 -11.19 7.41 8.93
N ASP A 80 -11.37 6.89 10.13
CA ASP A 80 -10.68 7.36 11.33
C ASP A 80 -9.52 6.42 11.65
N LEU A 81 -8.33 6.98 11.93
CA LEU A 81 -7.18 6.19 12.36
C LEU A 81 -7.45 5.46 13.69
N ASN A 82 -8.37 5.95 14.52
CA ASN A 82 -8.78 5.26 15.74
C ASN A 82 -9.47 3.93 15.45
N ASP A 83 -10.15 3.78 14.30
CA ASP A 83 -10.84 2.53 13.92
C ASP A 83 -9.86 1.41 13.52
N ILE A 84 -8.60 1.76 13.23
CA ILE A 84 -7.55 0.84 12.81
C ILE A 84 -6.38 0.78 13.79
N LYS A 85 -6.53 1.45 14.95
CA LYS A 85 -5.54 1.40 16.01
C LYS A 85 -5.63 0.07 16.76
N ALA A 86 -4.49 -0.59 16.92
CA ALA A 86 -4.34 -1.78 17.75
C ALA A 86 -3.49 -1.46 18.98
N ASP A 87 -3.86 -2.02 20.13
CA ASP A 87 -3.11 -1.86 21.38
C ASP A 87 -1.98 -2.89 21.52
N ASP A 88 -2.11 -4.03 20.85
CA ASP A 88 -1.16 -5.15 20.87
C ASP A 88 -1.18 -5.97 19.56
N ALA A 89 -0.33 -7.00 19.50
CA ALA A 89 -0.21 -7.86 18.33
C ALA A 89 -1.47 -8.69 18.06
N ASP A 90 -2.16 -9.15 19.11
CA ASP A 90 -3.35 -10.00 18.97
C ASP A 90 -4.53 -9.19 18.43
N SER A 91 -4.75 -7.97 18.93
CA SER A 91 -5.74 -7.04 18.40
C SER A 91 -5.42 -6.59 16.96
N SER A 92 -4.14 -6.40 16.63
CA SER A 92 -3.71 -6.13 15.25
C SER A 92 -4.02 -7.30 14.31
N LEU A 93 -3.74 -8.54 14.73
CA LEU A 93 -4.06 -9.75 13.96
C LEU A 93 -5.55 -9.86 13.68
N VAL A 94 -6.40 -9.60 14.68
CA VAL A 94 -7.86 -9.62 14.52
C VAL A 94 -8.32 -8.60 13.47
N LEU A 95 -7.78 -7.38 13.48
CA LEU A 95 -8.10 -6.36 12.46
C LEU A 95 -7.68 -6.80 11.05
N ILE A 96 -6.47 -7.36 10.92
CA ILE A 96 -5.95 -7.86 9.65
C ILE A 96 -6.84 -8.99 9.14
N GLN A 97 -7.12 -10.03 9.94
CA GLN A 97 -7.96 -11.16 9.54
C GLN A 97 -9.35 -10.70 9.09
N GLN A 98 -9.99 -9.82 9.86
CA GLN A 98 -11.29 -9.26 9.49
C GLN A 98 -11.25 -8.55 8.14
N ALA A 99 -10.21 -7.76 7.88
CA ALA A 99 -10.05 -7.09 6.59
C ALA A 99 -9.78 -8.07 5.44
N LEU A 100 -8.97 -9.11 5.66
CA LEU A 100 -8.69 -10.16 4.68
C LEU A 100 -9.90 -11.05 4.40
N ASP A 101 -10.83 -11.17 5.35
CA ASP A 101 -12.16 -11.80 5.21
C ASP A 101 -13.16 -10.89 4.47
N GLY A 102 -12.75 -9.70 4.06
CA GLY A 102 -13.59 -8.77 3.31
C GLY A 102 -14.56 -7.96 4.17
N LYS A 103 -14.42 -7.96 5.51
CA LYS A 103 -15.25 -7.13 6.40
C LYS A 103 -15.11 -5.65 6.03
N ASP A 104 -16.24 -4.99 5.82
CA ASP A 104 -16.25 -3.55 5.54
C ASP A 104 -15.68 -2.73 6.72
N GLY A 105 -14.89 -1.70 6.39
CA GLY A 105 -14.31 -0.79 7.38
C GLY A 105 -13.00 -0.16 6.93
N ALA A 106 -12.48 0.76 7.75
CA ALA A 106 -11.25 1.49 7.48
C ALA A 106 -10.03 0.55 7.28
N ALA A 107 -9.95 -0.55 8.02
CA ALA A 107 -8.88 -1.55 7.89
C ALA A 107 -8.83 -2.18 6.49
N LYS A 108 -9.98 -2.60 5.95
CA LYS A 108 -10.04 -3.13 4.58
C LYS A 108 -9.67 -2.07 3.55
N ASN A 109 -10.17 -0.85 3.73
CA ASN A 109 -9.96 0.23 2.77
C ASN A 109 -8.48 0.70 2.74
N ILE A 110 -7.82 0.83 3.89
CA ILE A 110 -6.39 1.21 3.94
C ILE A 110 -5.50 0.11 3.35
N ILE A 111 -5.84 -1.17 3.58
CA ILE A 111 -5.16 -2.30 2.94
C ILE A 111 -5.37 -2.25 1.42
N ALA A 112 -6.59 -1.99 0.94
CA ALA A 112 -6.89 -1.87 -0.47
C ALA A 112 -6.13 -0.73 -1.16
N LEU A 113 -5.98 0.43 -0.49
CA LEU A 113 -5.18 1.56 -1.00
C LEU A 113 -3.71 1.17 -1.21
N ASN A 114 -3.08 0.64 -0.15
CA ASN A 114 -1.64 0.35 -0.17
C ASN A 114 -1.31 -0.88 -1.04
N SER A 115 -2.10 -1.94 -0.96
CA SER A 115 -1.94 -3.11 -1.85
C SER A 115 -2.31 -2.79 -3.29
N GLY A 116 -3.31 -1.93 -3.53
CA GLY A 116 -3.66 -1.44 -4.85
C GLY A 116 -2.52 -0.67 -5.51
N ALA A 117 -1.82 0.16 -4.74
CA ALA A 117 -0.60 0.81 -5.20
C ALA A 117 0.52 -0.20 -5.53
N ALA A 118 0.69 -1.25 -4.73
CA ALA A 118 1.63 -2.33 -5.03
C ALA A 118 1.26 -3.10 -6.33
N ILE A 119 -0.02 -3.41 -6.54
CA ILE A 119 -0.52 -4.04 -7.78
C ILE A 119 -0.28 -3.12 -8.97
N TYR A 120 -0.54 -1.82 -8.82
CA TYR A 120 -0.29 -0.83 -9.86
C TYR A 120 1.21 -0.73 -10.22
N VAL A 121 2.09 -0.49 -9.24
CA VAL A 121 3.53 -0.33 -9.52
C VAL A 121 4.18 -1.61 -10.04
N SER A 122 3.60 -2.79 -9.74
CA SER A 122 4.08 -4.05 -10.29
C SER A 122 3.84 -4.21 -11.80
N GLY A 123 2.97 -3.38 -12.39
CA GLY A 123 2.55 -3.44 -13.79
C GLY A 123 1.34 -4.35 -14.04
N MET A 124 0.76 -4.95 -12.99
CA MET A 124 -0.43 -5.80 -13.09
C MET A 124 -1.71 -4.99 -13.33
N ALA A 125 -1.73 -3.72 -12.95
CA ALA A 125 -2.82 -2.79 -13.23
C ALA A 125 -2.35 -1.57 -14.02
N LYS A 126 -3.21 -1.04 -14.90
CA LYS A 126 -2.89 0.09 -15.78
C LYS A 126 -2.94 1.46 -15.08
N SER A 127 -3.60 1.54 -13.94
CA SER A 127 -3.76 2.75 -13.13
C SER A 127 -3.87 2.39 -11.66
N LEU A 128 -3.65 3.38 -10.79
CA LEU A 128 -3.81 3.22 -9.34
C LEU A 128 -5.25 2.80 -8.99
N GLN A 129 -6.27 3.43 -9.58
CA GLN A 129 -7.67 3.02 -9.42
C GLN A 129 -7.89 1.55 -9.78
N ALA A 130 -7.35 1.08 -10.91
CA ALA A 130 -7.49 -0.31 -11.31
C ALA A 130 -6.81 -1.25 -10.31
N GLY A 131 -5.64 -0.89 -9.79
CA GLY A 131 -4.96 -1.64 -8.74
C GLY A 131 -5.77 -1.73 -7.45
N ILE A 132 -6.35 -0.62 -7.01
CA ILE A 132 -7.23 -0.56 -5.82
C ILE A 132 -8.48 -1.42 -6.04
N ASN A 133 -9.11 -1.36 -7.21
CA ASN A 133 -10.27 -2.19 -7.53
C ASN A 133 -9.91 -3.69 -7.47
N THR A 134 -8.77 -4.09 -8.04
CA THR A 134 -8.28 -5.47 -7.95
C THR A 134 -8.02 -5.88 -6.49
N ALA A 135 -7.43 -5.01 -5.66
CA ALA A 135 -7.24 -5.29 -4.25
C ALA A 135 -8.57 -5.50 -3.51
N LEU A 136 -9.57 -4.64 -3.76
CA LEU A 136 -10.92 -4.78 -3.19
C LEU A 136 -11.59 -6.09 -3.62
N GLU A 137 -11.48 -6.48 -4.89
CA GLU A 137 -12.00 -7.76 -5.39
C GLU A 137 -11.35 -8.95 -4.66
N ILE A 138 -10.02 -8.92 -4.49
CA ILE A 138 -9.25 -9.95 -3.78
C ILE A 138 -9.68 -10.08 -2.31
N LEU A 139 -9.84 -8.95 -1.62
CA LEU A 139 -10.25 -8.90 -0.21
C LEU A 139 -11.70 -9.37 -0.04
N ASN A 140 -12.62 -8.87 -0.86
CA ASN A 140 -14.03 -9.28 -0.82
C ASN A 140 -14.23 -10.75 -1.20
N GLY A 141 -13.33 -11.32 -2.01
CA GLY A 141 -13.36 -12.72 -2.38
C GLY A 141 -12.72 -13.69 -1.36
N GLY A 142 -12.16 -13.19 -0.25
CA GLY A 142 -11.48 -14.00 0.78
C GLY A 142 -10.16 -14.66 0.34
N SER A 143 -9.75 -14.46 -0.92
CA SER A 143 -8.53 -15.06 -1.46
C SER A 143 -7.26 -14.56 -0.78
N ALA A 144 -7.30 -13.36 -0.20
CA ALA A 144 -6.19 -12.83 0.60
C ALA A 144 -6.02 -13.60 1.92
N HIS A 145 -7.11 -13.94 2.61
CA HIS A 145 -7.04 -14.77 3.82
C HIS A 145 -6.51 -16.16 3.49
N GLN A 146 -7.05 -16.81 2.45
CA GLN A 146 -6.56 -18.11 2.00
C GLN A 146 -5.06 -18.08 1.68
N LYS A 147 -4.55 -16.96 1.15
CA LYS A 147 -3.12 -16.80 0.86
C LYS A 147 -2.28 -16.70 2.14
N LEU A 148 -2.79 -16.08 3.20
CA LEU A 148 -2.14 -16.07 4.51
C LEU A 148 -2.07 -17.50 5.07
N ASP A 149 -3.16 -18.25 5.02
CA ASP A 149 -3.19 -19.66 5.48
C ASP A 149 -2.21 -20.54 4.69
N ASP A 150 -2.18 -20.38 3.37
CA ASP A 150 -1.21 -21.07 2.52
C ASP A 150 0.23 -20.72 2.93
N PHE A 151 0.52 -19.44 3.18
CA PHE A 151 1.86 -19.01 3.58
C PHE A 151 2.26 -19.58 4.94
N VAL A 152 1.35 -19.61 5.91
CA VAL A 152 1.58 -20.26 7.21
C VAL A 152 1.92 -21.73 6.98
N ARG A 153 1.09 -22.48 6.26
CA ARG A 153 1.31 -23.91 5.95
C ARG A 153 2.68 -24.17 5.33
N GLU A 154 3.05 -23.40 4.31
CA GLU A 154 4.35 -23.56 3.63
C GLU A 154 5.54 -23.20 4.54
N SER A 155 5.39 -22.20 5.42
CA SER A 155 6.47 -21.75 6.30
C SER A 155 6.68 -22.64 7.53
N THR A 156 5.64 -23.34 7.99
CA THR A 156 5.69 -24.22 9.16
C THR A 156 5.74 -25.71 8.81
N GLY A 157 5.51 -26.08 7.54
CA GLY A 157 5.55 -27.46 7.07
C GLY A 157 4.41 -28.33 7.61
N CYS A 158 3.30 -27.72 8.01
CA CYS A 158 2.09 -28.37 8.53
C CYS A 158 0.86 -27.77 7.86
#